data_AF-A0A9X2DQ88-F1
#
_entry.id   AF-A0A9X2DQ88-F1
#
_cell.length_a   1.000
_cell.length_b   1.000
_cell.length_c   1.000
_cell.angle_alpha   90.00
_cell.angle_beta   90.00
_cell.angle_gamma   90.00
#
_symmetry.space_group_name_H-M   'P 1'
#
loop_
_entity.id
_entity.type
_entity.pdbx_description
1 polymer ?
#
loop_
_entity_poly.entity_id
_entity_poly.type
_entity_poly.pdbx_seq_one_letter_code
_entity_poly.pdbx_strand_id
1 'polypeptide(L)' 'MHMSKQKQESLYSSSFKQIQFIQRLARKKHKKSPTIAEIAAITGDSEEYILESMEYGQPNLANIQPYYH' A
#
# COMPACT_ATOMS: atom_id res chain seq x y z
N MET A 1 1.81 2.55 -23.04
CA MET A 1 3.19 3.00 -22.74
C MET A 1 3.70 2.18 -21.57
N HIS A 2 4.73 1.34 -21.76
CA HIS A 2 5.28 0.52 -20.66
C HIS A 2 6.22 1.39 -19.81
N MET A 3 5.77 1.79 -18.63
CA MET A 3 6.67 2.38 -17.63
C MET A 3 7.48 1.27 -16.96
N SER A 4 8.78 1.52 -16.78
CA SER A 4 9.71 0.61 -16.12
C SER A 4 9.26 0.31 -14.68
N LYS A 5 9.33 -0.95 -14.23
CA LYS A 5 8.96 -1.41 -12.86
C LYS A 5 9.49 -0.50 -11.74
N GLN A 6 10.71 0.00 -11.86
CA GLN A 6 11.33 0.91 -10.88
C GLN A 6 10.60 2.25 -10.72
N LYS A 7 9.94 2.73 -11.77
CA LYS A 7 9.17 3.98 -11.75
C LYS A 7 7.77 3.78 -11.18
N GLN A 8 7.20 2.58 -11.34
CA GLN A 8 5.93 2.17 -10.71
C GLN A 8 6.08 2.02 -9.19
N GLU A 9 7.16 1.38 -8.72
CA GLU A 9 7.43 1.24 -7.28
C GLU A 9 7.44 2.60 -6.57
N SER A 10 8.05 3.63 -7.18
CA SER A 10 8.06 4.99 -6.62
C SER A 10 6.65 5.59 -6.53
N LEU A 11 5.85 5.47 -7.60
CA LEU A 11 4.54 6.12 -7.72
C LEU A 11 3.51 5.59 -6.69
N TYR A 12 3.56 4.28 -6.42
CA TYR A 12 2.60 3.61 -5.56
C TYR A 12 3.10 3.43 -4.11
N SER A 13 4.41 3.58 -3.86
CA SER A 13 5.00 3.38 -2.53
C SER A 13 4.52 4.37 -1.46
N SER A 14 4.29 5.63 -1.82
CA SER A 14 3.78 6.66 -0.90
C SER A 14 2.37 6.33 -0.45
N SER A 15 1.51 6.04 -1.42
CA SER A 15 0.10 5.69 -1.21
C SER A 15 -0.02 4.38 -0.44
N PHE A 16 0.81 3.38 -0.76
CA PHE A 16 0.89 2.14 0.00
C PHE A 16 1.25 2.35 1.47
N LYS A 17 2.26 3.18 1.77
CA LYS A 17 2.61 3.52 3.16
C LYS A 17 1.48 4.22 3.89
N GLN A 18 0.75 5.10 3.21
CA GLN A 18 -0.41 5.80 3.76
C GLN A 18 -1.56 4.82 4.07
N ILE A 19 -1.86 3.90 3.15
CA ILE A 19 -2.85 2.83 3.34
C ILE A 19 -2.47 1.96 4.55
N GLN A 20 -1.21 1.53 4.64
CA GLN A 20 -0.71 0.76 5.78
C GLN A 20 -0.84 1.53 7.10
N PHE A 21 -0.57 2.83 7.09
CA PHE A 21 -0.71 3.67 8.27
C PHE A 21 -2.17 3.72 8.76
N ILE A 22 -3.12 3.92 7.83
CA ILE A 22 -4.56 3.96 8.13
C ILE A 22 -5.01 2.62 8.75
N GLN A 23 -4.63 1.49 8.15
CA GLN A 23 -4.97 0.16 8.67
C GLN A 23 -4.37 -0.09 10.05
N ARG A 24 -3.09 0.29 10.27
CA ARG A 24 -2.42 0.16 11.59
C ARG A 24 -3.10 1.02 12.65
N LEU A 25 -3.53 2.23 12.29
CA LEU A 25 -4.23 3.12 13.19
C LEU A 25 -5.60 2.55 13.60
N ALA A 26 -6.37 1.98 12.66
CA ALA A 26 -7.63 1.32 12.96
C ALA A 26 -7.44 0.15 13.92
N ARG A 27 -6.43 -0.69 13.67
CA ARG A 27 -6.05 -1.80 14.56
C ARG A 27 -5.65 -1.31 15.96
N LYS A 28 -4.84 -0.25 16.06
CA LYS A 28 -4.42 0.33 17.35
C LYS A 28 -5.61 0.87 18.15
N LYS A 29 -6.65 1.35 17.47
CA LYS A 29 -7.88 1.85 18.10
C LYS A 29 -8.92 0.75 18.36
N HIS A 30 -8.57 -0.53 18.17
CA HIS A 30 -9.50 -1.66 18.27
C HIS A 30 -10.76 -1.50 17.41
N LYS A 31 -10.65 -0.76 16.30
CA LYS A 31 -11.73 -0.60 15.32
C LYS A 31 -11.64 -1.69 14.25
N LYS A 32 -12.75 -1.89 13.54
CA LYS A 32 -12.76 -2.72 12.32
C LYS A 32 -11.75 -2.19 11.32
N SER A 33 -11.13 -3.08 10.56
CA SER A 33 -10.26 -2.71 9.45
C SER A 33 -11.07 -1.91 8.42
N PRO A 34 -10.55 -0.78 7.93
CA PRO A 34 -11.26 0.04 6.97
C PRO A 34 -11.30 -0.68 5.62
N THR A 35 -12.44 -0.54 4.94
CA THR A 35 -12.69 -1.01 3.58
C THR A 35 -11.95 -0.15 2.55
N ILE A 36 -11.84 -0.63 1.31
CA ILE A 36 -11.22 0.12 0.22
C ILE A 36 -11.93 1.47 0.01
N ALA A 37 -13.26 1.48 0.00
CA ALA A 37 -14.06 2.70 -0.11
C ALA A 37 -13.80 3.69 1.04
N GLU A 38 -13.67 3.20 2.28
CA GLU A 38 -13.34 4.06 3.42
C GLU A 38 -11.92 4.62 3.32
N ILE A 39 -10.97 3.83 2.84
CA ILE A 39 -9.59 4.28 2.63
C ILE A 39 -9.55 5.34 1.53
N ALA A 40 -10.23 5.11 0.40
CA ALA A 40 -10.38 6.08 -0.68
C ALA A 40 -11.00 7.40 -0.19
N ALA A 41 -12.06 7.32 0.62
CA ALA A 41 -12.67 8.50 1.24
C ALA A 41 -11.73 9.25 2.19
N ILE A 42 -10.78 8.56 2.84
CA ILE A 42 -9.79 9.19 3.74
C ILE A 42 -8.63 9.81 2.96
N THR A 43 -8.13 9.15 1.91
CA THR A 43 -6.96 9.62 1.16
C THR A 43 -7.32 10.61 0.05
N GLY A 44 -8.58 10.61 -0.40
CA GLY A 44 -9.03 11.41 -1.55
C GLY A 44 -8.68 10.78 -2.90
N ASP A 45 -8.25 9.51 -2.90
CA ASP A 45 -7.93 8.76 -4.12
C ASP A 45 -9.12 7.93 -4.61
N SER A 46 -9.03 7.41 -5.83
CA SER A 46 -10.00 6.43 -6.33
C SER A 46 -9.76 5.04 -5.74
N GLU A 47 -10.80 4.22 -5.67
CA GLU A 47 -10.68 2.84 -5.18
C GLU A 47 -9.72 2.01 -6.03
N GLU A 48 -9.70 2.23 -7.34
CA GLU A 48 -8.76 1.58 -8.27
C GLU A 48 -7.31 1.93 -7.92
N TYR A 49 -7.03 3.20 -7.64
CA TYR A 49 -5.69 3.63 -7.26
C TYR A 49 -5.25 3.04 -5.91
N ILE A 50 -6.17 2.86 -4.96
CA ILE A 50 -5.88 2.15 -3.71
C ILE A 50 -5.54 0.69 -3.97
N LEU A 51 -6.29 0.00 -4.83
CA LEU A 51 -6.04 -1.39 -5.20
C LEU A 51 -4.68 -1.55 -5.90
N GLU A 52 -4.41 -0.71 -6.90
CA GLU A 52 -3.12 -0.67 -7.59
C GLU A 52 -1.96 -0.40 -6.61
N SER A 53 -2.17 0.51 -5.66
CA SER A 53 -1.18 0.81 -4.62
C SER A 53 -0.90 -0.37 -3.71
N MET A 54 -1.92 -1.18 -3.39
CA MET A 54 -1.77 -2.39 -2.59
C MET A 54 -1.07 -3.52 -3.35
N GLU A 55 -1.28 -3.60 -4.67
CA GLU A 55 -0.67 -4.60 -5.54
C GLU A 55 0.79 -4.27 -5.87
N TYR A 56 1.07 -3.01 -6.23
CA TYR A 56 2.37 -2.60 -6.79
C TYR A 56 3.21 -1.73 -5.86
N GLY A 57 2.66 -1.23 -4.76
CA GLY A 57 3.38 -0.36 -3.82
C GLY A 57 4.23 -1.11 -2.78
N GLN A 58 4.21 -2.44 -2.79
CA GLN A 58 5.08 -3.24 -1.91
C GLN A 58 6.54 -3.10 -2.36
N PRO A 59 7.46 -2.69 -1.45
CA PRO A 59 8.87 -2.73 -1.78
C PRO A 59 9.26 -4.18 -2.08
N ASN A 60 9.91 -4.40 -3.22
CA ASN A 60 10.31 -5.71 -3.70
C ASN A 60 11.07 -6.49 -2.60
N LEU A 61 10.38 -7.39 -1.90
CA LEU A 61 10.94 -8.22 -0.82
C LEU A 61 11.92 -9.28 -1.36
N ALA A 62 12.11 -9.36 -2.67
CA ALA A 62 13.05 -10.28 -3.33
C ALA A 62 14.53 -10.08 -2.92
N ASN A 63 14.87 -9.04 -2.16
CA ASN A 63 16.24 -8.79 -1.66
C ASN A 63 16.45 -9.09 -0.17
N ILE A 64 15.46 -9.64 0.53
CA ILE A 64 15.62 -10.08 1.92
C ILE A 64 15.50 -11.60 1.96
N GLN A 65 16.56 -12.30 1.54
CA GLN A 65 16.69 -13.72 1.84
C GLN A 65 16.74 -13.88 3.36
N PRO A 66 15.90 -14.72 3.99
CA PRO A 66 16.15 -15.14 5.35
C PRO A 66 17.33 -16.11 5.34
N TYR A 67 18.53 -15.62 5.65
CA TYR A 67 19.62 -16.47 6.12
C TYR A 67 19.16 -17.09 7.44
N TYR A 68 18.72 -18.35 7.38
CA TYR A 68 18.60 -19.18 8.57
C TYR A 68 20.01 -19.60 8.99
N HIS A 69 20.43 -19.19 10.18
CA HIS A 69 21.69 -19.57 10.79
C HIS A 69 21.52 -20.79 11.68
#